data_AF-A0A3D0RSI1-F1
#
_entry.id   AF-A0A3D0RSI1-F1
#
_cell.length_a   1.000
_cell.length_b   1.000
_cell.length_c   1.000
_cell.angle_alpha   90.00
_cell.angle_beta   90.00
_cell.angle_gamma   90.00
#
_symmetry.space_group_name_H-M   'P 1'
#
loop_
_entity.id
_entity.type
_entity.pdbx_description
1 polymer ?
#
loop_
_entity_poly.entity_id
_entity_poly.type
_entity_poly.pdbx_seq_one_letter_code
_entity_poly.pdbx_strand_id
1 'polypeptide(L)'
;VAIGSFSDRNPIFGYRRTPYILVGLILCVIGVVVSPQVAILIHDNFTVGIIVGILAFGAWGMGYNLSAVSYFSLATEISGQKGRGATIATMFFVMVFGLIATGITLSRLVPEYDPDTLSRAFIIVAASALILGLLGIFKLEPHASISPAAKSESYTTKEMVSAITANPVAKIFFIYLLLLLAAILSQDVLLEP
;
A
#
# COMPACT_ATOMS: atom_id res chain seq x y z
N VAL A 1 5.63 10.43 3.85
CA VAL A 1 6.71 11.15 4.60
C VAL A 1 6.43 11.23 6.10
N ALA A 2 5.26 11.71 6.55
CA ALA A 2 4.89 11.74 7.98
C ALA A 2 4.92 10.35 8.66
N ILE A 3 4.48 9.33 7.94
CA ILE A 3 4.43 7.94 8.42
C ILE A 3 5.84 7.33 8.60
N GLY A 4 6.79 7.60 7.69
CA GLY A 4 8.17 7.13 7.83
C GLY A 4 8.87 7.77 9.03
N SER A 5 8.68 9.08 9.22
CA SER A 5 9.14 9.83 10.40
C SER A 5 8.50 9.34 11.72
N PHE A 6 7.23 8.94 11.70
CA PHE A 6 6.55 8.36 12.87
C PHE A 6 7.02 6.93 13.18
N SER A 7 7.19 6.10 12.15
CA SER A 7 7.72 4.73 12.27
C SER A 7 9.14 4.71 12.85
N ASP A 8 9.99 5.67 12.46
CA ASP A 8 11.35 5.78 12.99
C ASP A 8 11.38 6.31 14.45
N ARG A 9 10.31 6.97 14.92
CA ARG A 9 10.20 7.56 16.27
C ARG A 9 9.60 6.63 17.33
N ASN A 10 8.74 5.69 16.93
CA ASN A 10 8.05 4.78 17.87
C ASN A 10 8.33 3.30 17.53
N PRO A 11 9.50 2.76 17.93
CA PRO A 11 9.75 1.32 17.84
C PRO A 11 8.78 0.57 18.76
N ILE A 12 8.10 -0.44 18.22
CA ILE A 12 7.17 -1.30 18.95
C ILE A 12 7.79 -2.70 19.00
N PHE A 13 7.95 -3.26 20.21
CA PHE A 13 8.58 -4.58 20.45
C PHE A 13 10.02 -4.76 19.92
N GLY A 14 10.80 -3.69 19.78
CA GLY A 14 12.21 -3.75 19.36
C GLY A 14 12.46 -3.80 17.85
N TYR A 15 11.39 -3.75 17.04
CA TYR A 15 11.44 -3.62 15.58
C TYR A 15 11.05 -2.21 15.16
N ARG A 16 11.75 -1.63 14.18
CA ARG A 16 11.54 -0.22 13.79
C ARG A 16 10.45 -0.08 12.72
N ARG A 17 10.44 -0.94 11.70
CA ARG A 17 9.55 -0.78 10.53
C ARG A 17 8.68 -2.01 10.25
N THR A 18 9.12 -3.21 10.64
CA THR A 18 8.33 -4.45 10.58
C THR A 18 6.89 -4.35 11.14
N PRO A 19 6.63 -3.80 12.35
CA PRO A 19 5.27 -3.71 12.88
C PRO A 19 4.38 -2.76 12.08
N TYR A 20 4.94 -1.71 11.48
CA TYR A 20 4.19 -0.78 10.63
C TYR A 20 3.84 -1.40 9.28
N ILE A 21 4.74 -2.17 8.68
CA ILE A 21 4.45 -2.97 7.48
C ILE A 21 3.32 -3.98 7.78
N LEU A 22 3.36 -4.63 8.94
CA LEU A 22 2.33 -5.58 9.35
C LEU A 22 0.97 -4.91 9.57
N VAL A 23 0.91 -3.77 10.27
CA VAL A 23 -0.32 -3.00 10.45
C VAL A 23 -0.88 -2.55 9.09
N GLY A 24 -0.01 -2.07 8.19
CA GLY A 24 -0.40 -1.71 6.84
C GLY A 24 -0.97 -2.89 6.06
N LEU A 25 -0.33 -4.05 6.15
CA LEU A 25 -0.78 -5.30 5.54
C LEU A 25 -2.16 -5.73 6.07
N ILE A 26 -2.36 -5.69 7.39
CA ILE A 26 -3.64 -6.04 8.01
C ILE A 26 -4.75 -5.09 7.55
N LEU A 27 -4.49 -3.78 7.51
CA LEU A 27 -5.45 -2.80 7.00
C LEU A 27 -5.81 -3.05 5.52
N CYS A 28 -4.84 -3.39 4.68
CA CYS A 28 -5.10 -3.78 3.30
C CYS A 28 -5.97 -5.05 3.21
N VAL A 29 -5.65 -6.07 4.01
CA VAL A 29 -6.40 -7.34 4.03
C VAL A 29 -7.85 -7.12 4.47
N ILE A 30 -8.08 -6.32 5.52
CA ILE A 30 -9.43 -5.95 5.97
C ILE A 30 -10.17 -5.22 4.85
N GLY A 31 -9.55 -4.24 4.20
CA GLY A 31 -10.18 -3.50 3.10
C GLY A 31 -10.60 -4.40 1.94
N VAL A 32 -9.77 -5.39 1.58
CA VAL A 32 -10.09 -6.36 0.51
C VAL A 32 -11.20 -7.32 0.96
N VAL A 33 -11.20 -7.81 2.20
CA VAL A 33 -12.26 -8.74 2.66
C VAL A 33 -13.62 -8.06 2.76
N VAL A 34 -13.64 -6.78 3.14
CA VAL A 34 -14.88 -6.00 3.34
C VAL A 34 -15.44 -5.45 2.02
N SER A 35 -14.64 -5.35 0.96
CA SER A 35 -15.09 -4.71 -0.29
C SER A 35 -16.29 -5.37 -0.99
N PRO A 36 -16.45 -6.72 -1.06
CA PRO A 36 -17.65 -7.32 -1.63
C PRO A 36 -18.90 -7.00 -0.79
N GLN A 37 -18.75 -6.97 0.54
CA GLN A 37 -19.84 -6.65 1.46
C GLN A 37 -20.29 -5.19 1.31
N VAL A 38 -19.34 -4.28 1.08
CA VAL A 38 -19.64 -2.87 0.76
C VAL A 38 -20.41 -2.76 -0.56
N ALA A 39 -20.01 -3.52 -1.59
CA ALA A 39 -20.72 -3.50 -2.87
C ALA A 39 -22.19 -3.94 -2.73
N ILE A 40 -22.43 -5.04 -1.99
CA ILE A 40 -23.78 -5.51 -1.68
C ILE A 40 -24.54 -4.46 -0.84
N LEU A 41 -23.88 -3.85 0.14
CA LEU A 41 -24.51 -2.84 1.00
C LEU A 41 -24.87 -1.56 0.25
N ILE A 42 -24.10 -1.16 -0.78
CA ILE A 42 -24.44 -0.03 -1.66
C ILE A 42 -25.71 -0.35 -2.45
N HIS A 43 -25.87 -1.59 -2.90
CA HIS A 43 -27.09 -2.04 -3.59
C HIS A 43 -28.30 -2.01 -2.65
N ASP A 44 -28.16 -2.50 -1.42
CA ASP A 44 -29.28 -2.61 -0.47
C ASP A 44 -29.61 -1.28 0.24
N ASN A 45 -28.59 -0.52 0.61
CA ASN A 45 -28.71 0.78 1.27
C ASN A 45 -27.57 1.72 0.87
N PHE A 46 -27.79 2.45 -0.22
CA PHE A 46 -26.83 3.36 -0.83
C PHE A 46 -26.12 4.29 0.17
N THR A 47 -26.85 4.90 1.10
CA THR A 47 -26.27 5.90 2.03
C THR A 47 -25.30 5.24 3.02
N VAL A 48 -25.71 4.12 3.62
CA VAL A 48 -24.86 3.39 4.56
C VAL A 48 -23.70 2.74 3.82
N GLY A 49 -23.96 2.17 2.63
CA GLY A 49 -22.94 1.58 1.76
C GLY A 49 -21.82 2.55 1.40
N ILE A 50 -22.14 3.82 1.05
CA ILE A 50 -21.13 4.84 0.79
C ILE A 50 -20.29 5.15 2.03
N ILE A 51 -20.90 5.33 3.20
CA ILE A 51 -20.18 5.66 4.43
C ILE A 51 -19.21 4.51 4.78
N VAL A 52 -19.68 3.27 4.76
CA VAL A 52 -18.85 2.10 5.04
C VAL A 52 -17.77 1.92 3.97
N GLY A 53 -18.09 2.19 2.69
CA GLY A 53 -17.14 2.16 1.59
C GLY A 53 -16.02 3.17 1.76
N ILE A 54 -16.31 4.42 2.10
CA ILE A 54 -15.30 5.45 2.37
C ILE A 54 -14.36 5.00 3.49
N LEU A 55 -14.90 4.42 4.56
CA LEU A 55 -14.09 3.91 5.68
C LEU A 55 -13.23 2.71 5.26
N ALA A 56 -13.79 1.74 4.54
CA ALA A 56 -13.08 0.54 4.11
C ALA A 56 -11.97 0.85 3.10
N PHE A 57 -12.28 1.61 2.04
CA PHE A 57 -11.29 2.03 1.04
C PHE A 57 -10.29 3.05 1.62
N GLY A 58 -10.71 3.89 2.56
CA GLY A 58 -9.82 4.78 3.32
C GLY A 58 -8.82 4.01 4.17
N ALA A 59 -9.28 2.98 4.90
CA ALA A 59 -8.42 2.09 5.67
C ALA A 59 -7.44 1.33 4.78
N TRP A 60 -7.91 0.80 3.65
CA TRP A 60 -7.08 0.14 2.65
C TRP A 60 -5.99 1.08 2.10
N GLY A 61 -6.37 2.28 1.66
CA GLY A 61 -5.43 3.26 1.12
C GLY A 61 -4.41 3.74 2.14
N MET A 62 -4.82 3.89 3.41
CA MET A 62 -3.91 4.20 4.51
C MET A 62 -2.94 3.05 4.77
N GLY A 63 -3.43 1.81 4.81
CA GLY A 63 -2.62 0.60 4.97
C GLY A 63 -1.58 0.43 3.87
N TYR A 64 -1.98 0.67 2.61
CA TYR A 64 -1.11 0.61 1.44
C TYR A 64 0.02 1.64 1.55
N ASN A 65 -0.29 2.88 1.89
CA ASN A 65 0.71 3.93 2.10
C ASN A 65 1.67 3.60 3.24
N LEU A 66 1.15 3.08 4.35
CA LEU A 66 1.95 2.70 5.51
C LEU A 66 2.95 1.58 5.19
N SER A 67 2.48 0.55 4.48
CA SER A 67 3.31 -0.59 4.08
C SER A 67 4.31 -0.20 2.99
N ALA A 68 3.86 0.44 1.91
CA ALA A 68 4.70 0.78 0.76
C ALA A 68 5.85 1.73 1.12
N VAL A 69 5.58 2.80 1.88
CA VAL A 69 6.61 3.77 2.27
C VAL A 69 7.67 3.10 3.15
N SER A 70 7.24 2.31 4.13
CA SER A 70 8.15 1.58 5.02
C SER A 70 8.98 0.55 4.27
N TYR A 71 8.35 -0.18 3.34
CA TYR A 71 8.99 -1.21 2.50
C TYR A 71 10.04 -0.62 1.55
N PHE A 72 9.71 0.44 0.80
CA PHE A 72 10.68 1.10 -0.09
C PHE A 72 11.84 1.74 0.67
N SER A 73 11.58 2.30 1.85
CA SER A 73 12.62 2.86 2.71
C SER A 73 13.59 1.77 3.19
N LEU A 74 13.08 0.62 3.63
CA LEU A 74 13.91 -0.50 4.05
C LEU A 74 14.69 -1.11 2.87
N ALA A 75 14.05 -1.28 1.70
CA ALA A 75 14.70 -1.81 0.51
C ALA A 75 15.86 -0.92 0.05
N THR A 76 15.70 0.41 0.07
CA THR A 76 16.78 1.35 -0.30
C THR A 76 17.92 1.43 0.70
N GLU A 77 17.66 1.13 1.99
CA GLU A 77 18.69 0.96 3.02
C GLU A 77 19.49 -0.33 2.81
N ILE A 78 18.82 -1.47 2.62
CA ILE A 78 19.45 -2.78 2.45
C ILE A 78 20.29 -2.84 1.16
N SER A 79 19.81 -2.26 0.06
CA SER A 79 20.48 -2.39 -1.25
C SER A 79 21.73 -1.53 -1.44
N GLY A 80 22.00 -0.58 -0.53
CA GLY A 80 23.11 0.38 -0.65
C GLY A 80 23.03 1.26 -1.91
N GLN A 81 23.91 2.26 -2.07
CA GLN A 81 23.82 3.26 -3.16
C GLN A 81 23.98 2.68 -4.58
N LYS A 82 24.78 1.63 -4.77
CA LYS A 82 25.03 1.04 -6.10
C LYS A 82 23.93 0.06 -6.55
N GLY A 83 23.17 -0.53 -5.63
CA GLY A 83 22.17 -1.58 -5.93
C GLY A 83 20.71 -1.11 -6.02
N ARG A 84 20.40 0.14 -5.61
CA ARG A 84 19.01 0.61 -5.48
C ARG A 84 18.17 0.45 -6.74
N GLY A 85 18.73 0.84 -7.89
CA GLY A 85 18.00 0.81 -9.16
C GLY A 85 17.57 -0.61 -9.54
N ALA A 86 18.47 -1.59 -9.41
CA ALA A 86 18.18 -2.99 -9.69
C ALA A 86 17.13 -3.55 -8.72
N THR A 87 17.23 -3.25 -7.43
CA THR A 87 16.23 -3.70 -6.44
C THR A 87 14.84 -3.15 -6.74
N ILE A 88 14.73 -1.84 -7.01
CA ILE A 88 13.44 -1.21 -7.32
C ILE A 88 12.86 -1.83 -8.60
N ALA A 89 13.69 -2.05 -9.63
CA ALA A 89 13.25 -2.69 -10.87
C ALA A 89 12.72 -4.12 -10.62
N THR A 90 13.43 -4.93 -9.83
CA THR A 90 12.97 -6.27 -9.45
C THR A 90 11.66 -6.22 -8.66
N MET A 91 11.51 -5.30 -7.70
CA MET A 91 10.27 -5.13 -6.93
C MET A 91 9.08 -4.81 -7.85
N PHE A 92 9.25 -3.87 -8.78
CA PHE A 92 8.22 -3.52 -9.75
C PHE A 92 7.90 -4.68 -10.69
N PHE A 93 8.91 -5.42 -11.15
CA PHE A 93 8.71 -6.59 -12.00
C PHE A 93 7.88 -7.68 -11.28
N VAL A 94 8.23 -8.00 -10.04
CA VAL A 94 7.47 -8.97 -9.22
C VAL A 94 6.06 -8.46 -8.91
N MET A 95 5.89 -7.16 -8.68
CA MET A 95 4.58 -6.55 -8.47
C MET A 95 3.67 -6.73 -9.70
N VAL A 96 4.15 -6.40 -10.90
CA VAL A 96 3.39 -6.57 -12.15
C VAL A 96 3.03 -8.04 -12.37
N PHE A 97 3.99 -8.95 -12.15
CA PHE A 97 3.73 -10.38 -12.23
C PHE A 97 2.64 -10.83 -11.25
N GLY A 98 2.69 -10.35 -10.00
CA GLY A 98 1.68 -10.63 -8.98
C GLY A 98 0.29 -10.13 -9.35
N LEU A 99 0.19 -8.93 -9.94
CA LEU A 99 -1.09 -8.39 -10.44
C LEU A 99 -1.68 -9.27 -11.54
N ILE A 100 -0.87 -9.68 -12.52
CA ILE A 100 -1.29 -10.58 -13.60
C ILE A 100 -1.75 -11.93 -13.05
N ALA A 101 -0.95 -12.55 -12.19
CA ALA A 101 -1.27 -13.86 -11.60
C ALA A 101 -2.57 -13.80 -10.77
N THR A 102 -2.76 -12.72 -10.01
CA THR A 102 -3.99 -12.50 -9.23
C THR A 102 -5.19 -12.31 -10.13
N GLY A 103 -5.08 -11.50 -11.19
CA GLY A 103 -6.16 -11.30 -12.16
C GLY A 103 -6.60 -12.60 -12.84
N ILE A 104 -5.64 -13.41 -13.30
CA ILE A 104 -5.94 -14.74 -13.88
C ILE A 104 -6.60 -15.67 -12.86
N THR A 105 -6.11 -15.66 -11.62
CA THR A 105 -6.67 -16.51 -10.55
C THR A 105 -8.10 -16.09 -10.22
N LEU A 106 -8.35 -14.79 -10.09
CA LEU A 106 -9.67 -14.24 -9.81
C LEU A 106 -10.66 -14.56 -10.94
N SER A 107 -10.23 -14.42 -12.20
CA SER A 107 -11.03 -14.79 -13.38
C SER A 107 -11.41 -16.27 -13.40
N ARG A 108 -10.56 -17.17 -12.87
CA ARG A 108 -10.88 -18.60 -12.75
C ARG A 108 -11.75 -18.93 -11.54
N LEU A 109 -11.62 -18.18 -10.46
CA LEU A 109 -12.40 -18.38 -9.23
C LEU A 109 -13.84 -17.87 -9.36
N VAL A 110 -14.07 -16.89 -10.24
CA VAL A 110 -15.39 -16.31 -10.48
C VAL A 110 -15.74 -16.43 -11.98
N PRO A 111 -16.04 -17.65 -12.47
CA PRO A 111 -16.40 -17.85 -13.88
C PRO A 111 -17.79 -17.28 -14.22
N GLU A 112 -18.71 -17.30 -13.24
CA GLU A 112 -20.02 -16.67 -13.31
C GLU A 112 -20.21 -15.81 -12.05
N TYR A 113 -20.94 -14.71 -12.18
CA TYR A 113 -21.19 -13.81 -11.06
C TYR A 113 -22.15 -14.44 -10.05
N ASP A 114 -21.65 -14.65 -8.85
CA ASP A 114 -22.42 -15.03 -7.67
C ASP A 114 -21.82 -14.33 -6.44
N PRO A 115 -22.62 -13.62 -5.61
CA PRO A 115 -22.10 -12.85 -4.48
C PRO A 115 -21.28 -13.68 -3.47
N ASP A 116 -21.68 -14.93 -3.23
CA ASP A 116 -20.98 -15.83 -2.32
C ASP A 116 -19.63 -16.27 -2.91
N THR A 117 -19.62 -16.61 -4.20
CA THR A 117 -18.41 -16.96 -4.95
C THR A 117 -17.42 -15.78 -5.02
N LEU A 118 -17.92 -14.56 -5.27
CA LEU A 118 -17.12 -13.34 -5.27
C LEU A 118 -16.49 -13.09 -3.89
N SER A 119 -17.29 -13.17 -2.83
CA SER A 119 -16.80 -12.98 -1.45
C SER A 119 -15.73 -14.02 -1.08
N ARG A 120 -15.94 -15.28 -1.44
CA ARG A 120 -14.95 -16.36 -1.23
C ARG A 120 -13.66 -16.09 -2.00
N ALA A 121 -13.74 -15.66 -3.25
CA ALA A 121 -12.56 -15.36 -4.05
C ALA A 121 -11.73 -14.23 -3.42
N PHE A 122 -12.38 -13.15 -2.95
CA PHE A 122 -11.70 -12.06 -2.24
C PHE A 122 -11.05 -12.53 -0.93
N ILE A 123 -11.71 -13.41 -0.16
CA ILE A 123 -11.12 -14.01 1.05
C ILE A 123 -9.89 -14.85 0.72
N ILE A 124 -9.93 -15.67 -0.33
CA ILE A 124 -8.79 -16.48 -0.77
C ILE A 124 -7.62 -15.58 -1.17
N VAL A 125 -7.88 -14.55 -1.96
CA VAL A 125 -6.85 -13.58 -2.38
C VAL A 125 -6.28 -12.86 -1.16
N ALA A 126 -7.12 -12.36 -0.26
CA ALA A 126 -6.70 -11.65 0.94
C ALA A 126 -5.89 -12.55 1.89
N ALA A 127 -6.29 -13.81 2.08
CA ALA A 127 -5.56 -14.79 2.87
C ALA A 127 -4.20 -15.13 2.24
N SER A 128 -4.15 -15.33 0.92
CA SER A 128 -2.90 -15.58 0.21
C SER A 128 -1.92 -14.39 0.32
N ALA A 129 -2.42 -13.16 0.18
CA ALA A 129 -1.63 -11.94 0.34
C ALA A 129 -1.13 -11.77 1.78
N LEU A 130 -1.97 -12.09 2.78
CA LEU A 130 -1.57 -12.07 4.18
C LEU A 130 -0.46 -13.09 4.45
N ILE A 131 -0.60 -14.33 3.98
CA ILE A 131 0.41 -15.39 4.16
C ILE A 131 1.73 -14.99 3.48
N LEU A 132 1.69 -14.56 2.23
CA LEU A 132 2.88 -14.11 1.50
C LEU A 132 3.52 -12.90 2.17
N GLY A 133 2.71 -11.95 2.64
CA GLY A 133 3.20 -10.78 3.37
C GLY A 133 3.84 -11.16 4.71
N LEU A 134 3.23 -12.06 5.47
CA LEU A 134 3.81 -12.58 6.72
C LEU A 134 5.12 -13.33 6.47
N LEU A 135 5.19 -14.15 5.43
CA LEU A 135 6.42 -14.84 5.02
C LEU A 135 7.51 -13.86 4.58
N GLY A 136 7.15 -12.80 3.85
CA GLY A 136 8.08 -11.76 3.42
C GLY A 136 8.60 -10.90 4.56
N ILE A 137 7.78 -10.72 5.62
CA ILE A 137 8.17 -10.02 6.85
C ILE A 137 9.02 -10.92 7.76
N PHE A 138 8.80 -12.23 7.70
CA PHE A 138 9.50 -13.20 8.54
C PHE A 138 11.01 -13.12 8.28
N LYS A 139 11.77 -12.68 9.30
CA LYS A 139 13.24 -12.49 9.27
C LYS A 139 13.74 -11.29 8.45
N LEU A 140 12.85 -10.36 8.10
CA LEU A 140 13.19 -9.17 7.29
C LEU A 140 14.12 -8.17 8.02
N GLU A 141 13.97 -8.03 9.34
CA GLU A 141 14.91 -7.27 10.19
C GLU A 141 15.78 -8.25 11.00
N PRO A 142 17.12 -8.23 10.87
CA PRO A 142 18.01 -8.90 11.83
C PRO A 142 17.71 -8.35 13.22
N HIS A 143 17.40 -9.23 14.17
CA HIS A 143 17.25 -8.87 15.58
C HIS A 143 18.64 -8.47 16.12
N ALA A 144 19.05 -7.23 15.91
CA ALA A 144 20.37 -6.78 16.34
C ALA A 144 20.36 -5.31 16.70
N SER A 145 20.45 -5.11 18.02
CA SER A 145 21.01 -3.96 18.73
C SER A 145 20.46 -2.59 18.36
N ILE A 146 20.03 -1.89 19.39
CA ILE A 146 19.91 -0.44 19.45
C ILE A 146 21.28 0.15 19.06
N SER A 147 21.60 0.18 17.78
CA SER A 147 22.68 1.00 17.26
C SER A 147 22.06 2.36 17.02
N PRO A 148 22.55 3.43 17.69
CA PRO A 148 22.08 4.77 17.47
C PRO A 148 22.53 5.19 16.07
N ALA A 149 21.79 4.77 15.03
CA ALA A 149 21.98 5.27 13.69
C ALA A 149 21.80 6.78 13.75
N ALA A 150 22.84 7.48 13.31
CA ALA A 150 23.05 8.92 13.35
C ALA A 150 21.75 9.70 13.27
N LYS A 151 21.61 10.72 14.14
CA LYS A 151 20.60 11.79 14.05
C LYS A 151 20.39 12.13 12.57
N SER A 152 19.36 11.56 11.95
CA SER A 152 18.89 12.08 10.67
C SER A 152 18.42 13.48 11.03
N GLU A 153 19.03 14.50 10.44
CA GLU A 153 18.59 15.88 10.62
C GLU A 153 17.08 15.91 10.42
N SER A 154 16.37 16.14 11.53
CA SER A 154 14.94 15.93 11.60
C SER A 154 14.25 17.14 11.02
N TYR A 155 14.24 17.27 9.69
CA TYR A 155 13.45 18.29 9.03
C TYR A 155 11.98 18.11 9.46
N THR A 156 11.40 19.17 10.01
CA THR A 156 10.00 19.16 10.42
C THR A 156 9.10 19.06 9.18
N THR A 157 7.92 18.47 9.32
CA THR A 157 6.94 18.34 8.22
C THR A 157 6.64 19.70 7.56
N LYS A 158 6.72 20.79 8.33
CA LYS A 158 6.60 22.17 7.83
C LYS A 158 7.77 22.60 6.95
N GLU A 159 9.01 22.31 7.33
CA GLU A 159 10.20 22.65 6.55
C GLU A 159 10.25 21.89 5.22
N MET A 160 9.86 20.60 5.21
CA MET A 160 9.78 19.81 3.97
C MET A 160 8.66 20.30 3.03
N VAL A 161 7.48 20.60 3.58
CA VAL A 161 6.38 21.15 2.77
C VAL A 161 6.75 22.54 2.22
N SER A 162 7.41 23.38 3.03
CA SER A 162 7.91 24.68 2.59
C SER A 162 8.95 24.56 1.48
N ALA A 163 9.90 23.62 1.59
CA ALA A 163 10.92 23.40 0.58
C ALA A 163 10.35 22.92 -0.76
N ILE A 164 9.35 22.02 -0.72
CA ILE A 164 8.69 21.51 -1.94
C ILE A 164 7.79 22.58 -2.56
N THR A 165 7.04 23.32 -1.76
CA THR A 165 6.10 24.34 -2.27
C THR A 165 6.80 25.64 -2.69
N ALA A 166 8.03 25.88 -2.25
CA ALA A 166 8.86 26.98 -2.72
C ALA A 166 9.38 26.76 -4.16
N ASN A 167 9.45 25.52 -4.63
CA ASN A 167 9.94 25.21 -5.98
C ASN A 167 8.78 25.18 -7.00
N PRO A 168 8.69 26.15 -7.92
CA PRO A 168 7.61 26.20 -8.91
C PRO A 168 7.64 25.03 -9.90
N VAL A 169 8.82 24.50 -10.23
CA VAL A 169 8.95 23.31 -11.10
C VAL A 169 8.39 22.08 -10.41
N ALA A 170 8.67 21.91 -9.11
CA ALA A 170 8.12 20.79 -8.34
C ALA A 170 6.59 20.85 -8.24
N LYS A 171 6.01 22.06 -8.10
CA LYS A 171 4.55 22.26 -8.14
C LYS A 171 3.94 21.87 -9.48
N ILE A 172 4.52 22.35 -10.59
CA ILE A 172 4.02 22.02 -11.94
C ILE A 172 4.12 20.52 -12.20
N PHE A 173 5.26 19.90 -11.83
CA PHE A 173 5.42 18.45 -11.94
C PHE A 173 4.38 17.69 -11.12
N PHE A 174 4.07 18.14 -9.90
CA PHE A 174 3.04 17.51 -9.07
C PHE A 174 1.64 17.63 -9.67
N ILE A 175 1.28 18.81 -10.21
CA ILE A 175 0.00 19.00 -10.92
C ILE A 175 -0.06 18.09 -12.15
N TYR A 176 1.02 18.05 -12.93
CA TYR A 176 1.14 17.16 -14.09
C TYR A 176 0.95 15.69 -13.69
N LEU A 177 1.63 15.23 -12.63
CA LEU A 177 1.51 13.86 -12.12
C LEU A 177 0.08 13.56 -11.67
N LEU A 178 -0.58 14.50 -10.98
CA LEU A 178 -1.96 14.35 -10.54
C LEU A 178 -2.92 14.21 -11.72
N LEU A 179 -2.79 15.07 -12.73
CA LEU A 179 -3.60 15.02 -13.95
C LEU A 179 -3.35 13.74 -14.74
N LEU A 180 -2.09 13.31 -14.86
CA LEU A 180 -1.71 12.08 -15.55
C LEU A 180 -2.33 10.85 -14.87
N LEU A 181 -2.21 10.74 -13.55
CA LEU A 181 -2.81 9.64 -12.79
C LEU A 181 -4.34 9.66 -12.86
N ALA A 182 -4.95 10.84 -12.74
CA ALA A 182 -6.40 10.98 -12.89
C ALA A 182 -6.86 10.53 -14.28
N ALA A 183 -6.15 10.90 -15.34
CA ALA A 183 -6.48 10.52 -16.70
C ALA A 183 -6.36 9.00 -16.93
N ILE A 184 -5.26 8.38 -16.48
CA ILE A 184 -5.04 6.94 -16.63
C ILE A 184 -6.09 6.14 -15.83
N LEU A 185 -6.35 6.50 -14.58
CA LEU A 185 -7.31 5.79 -13.73
C LEU A 185 -8.77 6.01 -14.17
N SER A 186 -9.09 7.17 -14.77
CA SER A 186 -10.44 7.44 -15.29
C SER A 186 -10.74 6.64 -16.57
N GLN A 187 -9.71 6.21 -17.30
CA GLN A 187 -9.88 5.43 -18.52
C GLN A 187 -10.54 4.07 -18.23
N ASP A 188 -10.10 3.37 -17.18
CA ASP A 188 -10.65 2.06 -16.81
C ASP A 188 -12.14 2.16 -16.44
N VAL A 189 -12.53 3.22 -15.70
CA VAL A 189 -13.94 3.50 -15.32
C VAL A 189 -14.82 3.81 -16.54
N LEU A 190 -14.25 4.39 -17.60
CA LEU A 190 -14.99 4.72 -18.82
C LEU A 190 -15.10 3.55 -19.81
N LEU A 191 -14.15 2.62 -19.78
CA LEU A 191 -14.10 1.49 -20.72
C LEU A 191 -14.87 0.26 -20.22
N GLU A 192 -15.09 0.14 -18.91
CA GLU A 192 -15.92 -0.90 -18.28
C GLU A 192 -17.19 -0.25 -17.68
N PRO A 193 -18.24 0.05 -18.47
CA PRO A 193 -19.49 0.60 -17.96
C PRO A 193 -20.34 -0.40 -17.15
#